data_AF-A0A965R262-F1
#
_entry.id   AF-A0A965R262-F1
#
_cell.length_a   1.000
_cell.length_b   1.000
_cell.length_c   1.000
_cell.angle_alpha   90.00
_cell.angle_beta   90.00
_cell.angle_gamma   90.00
#
_symmetry.space_group_name_H-M   'P 1'
#
loop_
_entity.id
_entity.type
_entity.pdbx_description
1 polymer ?
#
loop_
_entity_poly.entity_id
_entity_poly.type
_entity_poly.pdbx_seq_one_letter_code
_entity_poly.pdbx_strand_id
1 'polypeptide(L)'
;MNKFQNYALGQWISGTQSAHELFNAVTGESLGFAGSDGIDFKAMCTFARERGGPALRAMTFHERGRMLKALAMYLLEQKEHYYALSWATGA
;
A
#
# COMPACT_ATOMS: atom_id res chain seq x y z
N MET A 1 -2.32 11.37 -16.65
CA MET A 1 -1.45 10.35 -16.02
C MET A 1 -1.88 10.09 -14.59
N ASN A 2 -1.77 8.85 -14.12
CA ASN A 2 -2.09 8.47 -12.75
C ASN A 2 -1.00 8.94 -11.77
N LYS A 3 -1.41 9.47 -10.61
CA LYS A 3 -0.52 9.79 -9.50
C LYS A 3 -0.88 8.87 -8.33
N PHE A 4 0.02 7.96 -7.98
CA PHE A 4 -0.21 6.99 -6.93
C PHE A 4 -0.15 7.67 -5.55
N GLN A 5 -1.16 7.38 -4.73
CA GLN A 5 -1.29 7.96 -3.40
C GLN A 5 -0.61 7.07 -2.34
N ASN A 6 -0.21 7.69 -1.25
CA ASN A 6 0.30 7.04 -0.06
C ASN A 6 -0.86 6.85 0.93
N TYR A 7 -0.95 5.70 1.61
CA TYR A 7 -1.87 5.55 2.73
C TYR A 7 -1.15 5.87 4.04
N ALA A 8 -1.42 7.04 4.62
CA ALA A 8 -0.74 7.56 5.80
C ALA A 8 -1.75 8.15 6.80
N LEU A 9 -1.54 7.92 8.10
CA LEU A 9 -2.41 8.43 9.18
C LEU A 9 -3.90 8.05 9.02
N GLY A 10 -4.20 6.92 8.36
CA GLY A 10 -5.58 6.46 8.12
C GLY A 10 -6.28 7.11 6.93
N GLN A 11 -5.55 7.76 6.02
CA GLN A 11 -6.10 8.44 4.85
C GLN A 11 -5.18 8.32 3.63
N TRP A 12 -5.76 8.50 2.43
CA TRP A 12 -5.01 8.56 1.19
C TRP A 12 -4.46 9.98 0.95
N ILE A 13 -3.14 10.09 0.79
CA ILE A 13 -2.43 11.37 0.66
C ILE A 13 -1.52 11.33 -0.58
N SER A 14 -1.65 12.31 -1.45
CA SER A 14 -0.76 12.49 -2.60
C SER A 14 0.56 13.15 -2.19
N GLY A 15 1.69 12.67 -2.70
CA GLY A 15 2.98 13.36 -2.57
C GLY A 15 2.95 14.75 -3.19
N THR A 16 3.76 15.67 -2.70
CA THR A 16 3.66 17.09 -3.02
C THR A 16 4.38 17.51 -4.30
N GLN A 17 5.60 17.02 -4.57
CA GLN A 17 6.43 17.58 -5.65
C GLN A 17 7.24 16.54 -6.45
N SER A 18 8.17 15.80 -5.83
CA SER A 18 8.92 14.74 -6.54
C SER A 18 8.08 13.47 -6.63
N ALA A 19 7.95 12.96 -7.85
CA ALA A 19 7.42 11.64 -8.10
C ALA A 19 8.19 11.01 -9.26
N HIS A 20 8.63 9.77 -9.06
CA HIS A 20 9.29 8.99 -10.09
C HIS A 20 8.24 8.40 -11.02
N GLU A 21 8.48 8.54 -12.32
CA GLU A 21 7.67 7.87 -13.33
C GLU A 21 7.94 6.36 -13.27
N LEU A 22 6.86 5.58 -13.28
CA LEU A 22 6.88 4.14 -13.31
C LEU A 22 6.48 3.68 -14.71
N PHE A 23 7.19 2.67 -15.21
CA PHE A 23 7.00 2.16 -16.57
C PHE A 23 6.60 0.69 -16.54
N ASN A 24 5.83 0.28 -17.53
CA ASN A 24 5.63 -1.12 -17.86
C ASN A 24 6.94 -1.67 -18.44
N ALA A 25 7.52 -2.69 -17.81
CA ALA A 25 8.79 -3.29 -18.20
C ALA A 25 8.73 -4.04 -19.54
N VAL A 26 7.54 -4.43 -19.99
CA VAL A 26 7.33 -5.18 -21.24
C VAL A 26 7.06 -4.24 -22.41
N THR A 27 6.20 -3.23 -22.23
CA THR A 27 5.79 -2.32 -23.31
C THR A 27 6.54 -0.99 -23.33
N GLY A 28 7.17 -0.61 -22.22
CA GLY A 28 7.80 0.71 -22.04
C GLY A 28 6.81 1.85 -21.76
N GLU A 29 5.51 1.57 -21.70
CA GLU A 29 4.47 2.59 -21.47
C GLU A 29 4.50 3.12 -20.03
N SER A 30 4.18 4.41 -19.86
CA SER A 30 4.05 5.05 -18.55
C SER A 30 2.82 4.54 -17.79
N LEU A 31 3.04 4.02 -16.58
CA LEU A 31 1.98 3.57 -15.67
C LEU A 31 1.46 4.72 -14.80
N GLY A 32 2.32 5.69 -14.49
CA GLY A 32 2.01 6.80 -13.61
C GLY A 32 3.21 7.21 -12.76
N PHE A 33 2.96 8.03 -11.74
CA PHE A 33 4.00 8.62 -10.91
C PHE A 33 3.81 8.24 -9.44
N ALA A 34 4.89 7.81 -8.79
CA ALA A 34 4.91 7.51 -7.35
C ALA A 34 5.94 8.38 -6.64
N GLY A 35 5.56 8.96 -5.50
CA GLY A 35 6.43 9.83 -4.73
C GLY A 35 5.93 10.03 -3.30
N SER A 36 6.87 10.25 -2.38
CA SER A 36 6.64 10.42 -0.95
C SER A 36 7.01 11.81 -0.44
N ASP A 37 7.30 12.75 -1.34
CA ASP A 37 7.64 14.13 -0.96
C ASP A 37 6.53 14.79 -0.15
N GLY A 38 6.90 15.39 0.98
CA GLY A 38 5.96 16.06 1.89
C GLY A 38 5.16 15.10 2.78
N ILE A 39 5.41 13.79 2.73
CA ILE A 39 4.84 12.83 3.68
C ILE A 39 5.62 12.87 5.00
N ASP A 40 4.91 13.09 6.11
CA ASP A 40 5.51 13.14 7.44
C ASP A 40 5.69 11.72 8.03
N PHE A 41 6.86 11.14 7.80
CA PHE A 41 7.23 9.83 8.33
C PHE A 41 7.27 9.77 9.85
N LYS A 42 7.57 10.89 10.53
CA LYS A 42 7.58 10.94 12.01
C LYS A 42 6.16 10.81 12.53
N ALA A 43 5.22 11.56 11.96
CA ALA A 43 3.80 11.45 12.31
C ALA A 43 3.24 10.05 11.99
N MET A 44 3.60 9.46 10.84
CA MET A 44 3.20 8.08 10.51
C MET A 44 3.67 7.08 11.55
N CYS A 45 4.94 7.17 11.95
CA CYS A 45 5.51 6.35 13.00
C CYS A 45 4.80 6.52 14.34
N THR A 46 4.50 7.76 14.74
CA THR A 46 3.75 8.07 15.95
C THR A 46 2.35 7.46 15.89
N PHE A 47 1.61 7.67 14.80
CA PHE A 47 0.27 7.12 14.60
C PHE A 47 0.25 5.59 14.67
N ALA A 48 1.21 4.92 14.02
CA ALA A 48 1.33 3.47 14.07
C ALA A 48 1.54 2.96 15.51
N ARG A 49 2.34 3.65 16.33
CA ARG A 49 2.60 3.26 17.72
C ARG A 49 1.45 3.59 18.67
N GLU A 50 0.79 4.73 18.48
CA GLU A 50 -0.27 5.21 19.38
C GLU A 50 -1.65 4.64 19.04
N ARG A 51 -1.94 4.34 17.77
CA ARG A 51 -3.23 3.81 17.32
C ARG A 51 -3.15 2.35 16.91
N GLY A 52 -2.25 2.02 15.99
CA GLY A 52 -2.12 0.66 15.46
C GLY A 52 -1.65 -0.35 16.52
N GLY A 53 -0.62 0.02 17.29
CA GLY A 53 -0.05 -0.83 18.34
C GLY A 53 -1.07 -1.29 19.38
N PRO A 54 -1.77 -0.38 20.08
CA PRO A 54 -2.81 -0.74 21.04
C PRO A 54 -3.94 -1.55 20.43
N ALA A 55 -4.42 -1.19 19.23
CA ALA A 55 -5.48 -1.93 18.55
C ALA A 55 -5.09 -3.40 18.30
N LEU A 56 -3.87 -3.66 17.84
CA LEU A 56 -3.38 -5.02 17.60
C LEU A 56 -3.05 -5.79 18.88
N ARG A 57 -2.58 -5.11 19.93
CA ARG A 57 -2.27 -5.73 21.23
C ARG A 57 -3.51 -6.03 22.07
N ALA A 58 -4.62 -5.33 21.84
CA ALA A 58 -5.91 -5.67 22.43
C ALA A 58 -6.46 -7.02 21.93
N MET A 59 -5.97 -7.50 20.78
CA MET A 59 -6.33 -8.80 20.22
C MET A 59 -5.45 -9.92 20.78
N THR A 60 -6.03 -11.10 20.91
CA THR A 60 -5.32 -12.37 21.15
C THR A 60 -4.55 -12.82 19.89
N PHE A 61 -3.63 -13.77 20.06
CA PHE A 61 -2.92 -14.39 18.93
C PHE A 61 -3.89 -15.06 17.93
N HIS A 62 -4.93 -15.74 18.42
CA HIS A 62 -5.91 -16.40 17.56
C HIS A 62 -6.76 -15.40 16.76
N GLU A 63 -7.12 -14.26 17.34
CA GLU A 63 -7.84 -13.20 16.62
C GLU A 63 -6.99 -12.60 15.52
N ARG A 64 -5.71 -12.30 15.79
CA ARG A 64 -4.78 -11.86 14.74
C ARG A 64 -4.60 -12.94 13.66
N GLY A 65 -4.54 -14.21 14.03
CA GLY A 65 -4.51 -15.33 13.07
C GLY A 65 -5.74 -15.38 12.17
N ARG A 66 -6.95 -15.19 12.72
CA ARG A 66 -8.19 -15.10 11.93
C ARG A 66 -8.21 -13.87 11.03
N MET A 67 -7.75 -12.72 11.51
CA MET A 67 -7.63 -11.49 10.72
C MET A 67 -6.69 -11.68 9.52
N LEU A 68 -5.53 -12.32 9.71
CA LEU A 68 -4.61 -12.66 8.63
C LEU A 68 -5.23 -13.64 7.62
N LYS A 69 -5.96 -14.65 8.10
CA LYS A 69 -6.68 -15.58 7.21
C LYS A 69 -7.73 -14.86 6.37
N ALA A 70 -8.52 -13.97 6.97
CA ALA A 70 -9.52 -13.19 6.27
C ALA A 70 -8.88 -12.30 5.18
N LEU A 71 -7.77 -11.63 5.51
CA LEU A 71 -6.99 -10.85 4.54
C LEU A 71 -6.48 -11.73 3.39
N ALA A 72 -5.93 -12.91 3.68
CA ALA A 72 -5.43 -13.82 2.65
C ALA A 72 -6.53 -14.29 1.69
N MET A 73 -7.73 -14.60 2.20
CA MET A 73 -8.87 -14.98 1.36
C MET A 73 -9.34 -13.83 0.48
N TYR A 74 -9.43 -12.62 1.04
CA TYR A 74 -9.75 -11.43 0.26
C TYR A 74 -8.74 -11.18 -0.87
N LEU A 75 -7.44 -11.30 -0.59
CA LEU A 75 -6.41 -11.13 -1.61
C LEU A 75 -6.46 -12.21 -2.69
N LEU A 76 -6.81 -13.45 -2.32
CA LEU A 76 -6.94 -14.57 -3.26
C LEU A 76 -8.09 -14.37 -4.24
N GLU A 77 -9.22 -13.83 -3.77
CA GLU A 77 -10.37 -13.47 -4.62
C GLU A 77 -10.00 -12.42 -5.69
N GLN A 78 -9.03 -11.55 -5.40
CA GLN A 78 -8.58 -10.47 -6.28
C GLN A 78 -7.35 -10.83 -7.12
N LYS A 79 -6.88 -12.09 -7.09
CA LYS A 79 -5.59 -12.50 -7.69
C LYS A 79 -5.44 -12.15 -9.17
N GLU A 80 -6.51 -12.26 -9.96
CA GLU A 80 -6.45 -12.00 -11.41
C GLU A 80 -6.16 -10.53 -11.70
N HIS A 81 -6.71 -9.62 -10.88
CA HIS A 81 -6.39 -8.19 -10.97
C HIS A 81 -4.91 -7.93 -10.64
N TYR A 82 -4.39 -8.58 -9.61
CA TYR A 82 -2.98 -8.45 -9.25
C TYR A 82 -2.04 -9.09 -10.30
N TYR A 83 -2.43 -10.19 -10.94
CA TYR A 83 -1.65 -10.78 -12.04
C TYR A 83 -1.60 -9.90 -13.27
N ALA A 84 -2.73 -9.26 -13.64
CA ALA A 84 -2.75 -8.30 -14.74
C ALA A 84 -1.77 -7.13 -14.49
N LEU A 85 -1.67 -6.65 -13.25
CA LEU A 85 -0.69 -5.62 -12.87
C LEU A 85 0.74 -6.16 -12.80
N SER A 86 0.93 -7.36 -12.23
CA SER A 86 2.24 -8.00 -12.09
C SER A 86 2.89 -8.29 -13.43
N TRP A 87 2.11 -8.56 -14.47
CA TRP A 87 2.64 -8.71 -15.83
C TRP A 87 3.45 -7.49 -16.29
N ALA A 88 3.04 -6.28 -15.88
CA ALA A 88 3.76 -5.05 -16.21
C ALA A 88 5.16 -4.95 -15.57
N THR A 89 5.51 -5.83 -14.65
CA THR A 89 6.87 -5.92 -14.09
C THR A 89 7.77 -6.90 -14.85
N GLY A 90 7.25 -7.59 -15.87
CA GLY A 90 7.97 -8.59 -16.66
C GLY A 90 7.98 -9.99 -16.04
N ALA A 91 7.14 -10.24 -15.04
CA ALA A 91 6.96 -11.53 -14.37
C ALA A 91 6.02 -12.49 -15.12
#